data_AF-A0A6M1N3F1-F1
#
_entry.id   AF-A0A6M1N3F1-F1
#
_cell.length_a   1.000
_cell.length_b   1.000
_cell.length_c   1.000
_cell.angle_alpha   90.00
_cell.angle_beta   90.00
_cell.angle_gamma   90.00
#
_symmetry.space_group_name_H-M   'P 1'
#
loop_
_entity.id
_entity.type
_entity.pdbx_description
1 polymer ?
#
loop_
_entity_poly.entity_id
_entity_poly.type
_entity_poly.pdbx_seq_one_letter_code
_entity_poly.pdbx_strand_id
1 'polypeptide(L)'
;MKRLILTGLGFVFAITLTFAQDGNAEQKAKETLATLTEKLTLTEAQQTAIYPILLEAKQNKFALKADTALSAEDMRQRSDALKADTHRKVSAQLTDEQKEAFSKHMEKKKTMK
;
A
#
# COMPACT_ATOMS: atom_id res chain seq x y z
N MET A 1 19.20 1.06 -38.18
CA MET A 1 19.16 1.40 -36.74
C MET A 1 17.72 1.52 -36.30
N LYS A 2 17.24 0.59 -35.47
CA LYS A 2 15.87 0.58 -34.95
C LYS A 2 15.95 0.30 -33.45
N ARG A 3 15.48 1.24 -32.64
CA ARG A 3 15.48 1.16 -31.19
C ARG A 3 14.51 0.06 -30.76
N LEU A 4 15.03 -1.03 -30.19
CA LEU A 4 14.26 -1.97 -29.39
C LEU A 4 14.50 -1.61 -27.94
N ILE A 5 13.69 -0.69 -27.40
CA ILE A 5 13.54 -0.58 -25.95
C ILE A 5 12.61 -1.72 -25.59
N LEU A 6 13.20 -2.79 -25.07
CA LEU A 6 12.48 -3.92 -24.49
C LEU A 6 11.95 -3.47 -23.12
N THR A 7 10.80 -2.80 -23.12
CA THR A 7 9.89 -2.74 -21.97
C THR A 7 9.38 -4.17 -21.72
N GLY A 8 10.24 -4.98 -21.12
CA GLY A 8 9.97 -6.36 -20.74
C GLY A 8 10.08 -6.46 -19.24
N LEU A 9 8.94 -6.33 -18.57
CA LEU A 9 8.68 -6.89 -17.26
C LEU A 9 9.01 -8.39 -17.34
N GLY A 10 10.24 -8.75 -17.00
CA GLY A 10 10.80 -10.04 -17.36
C GLY A 10 12.00 -10.37 -16.51
N PHE A 11 11.77 -10.53 -15.21
CA PHE A 11 12.54 -11.48 -14.44
C PHE A 11 11.59 -12.34 -13.61
N VAL A 12 11.19 -13.45 -14.24
CA VAL A 12 10.64 -14.63 -13.59
C VAL A 12 11.70 -15.12 -12.61
N PHE A 13 11.54 -14.80 -11.33
CA PHE A 13 12.24 -15.52 -10.27
C PHE A 13 11.32 -16.64 -9.80
N ALA A 14 11.91 -17.83 -9.75
CA ALA A 14 11.25 -19.11 -9.55
C ALA A 14 10.32 -19.13 -8.33
N ILE A 15 9.20 -19.84 -8.51
CA ILE A 15 8.22 -20.18 -7.48
C ILE A 15 8.88 -21.16 -6.50
N THR A 16 9.44 -20.65 -5.40
CA THR A 16 9.75 -21.44 -4.21
C THR A 16 9.48 -20.60 -2.94
N LEU A 17 8.35 -20.89 -2.27
CA LEU A 17 8.00 -20.49 -0.90
C LEU A 17 7.57 -19.03 -0.61
N THR A 18 6.62 -18.46 -1.35
CA THR A 18 6.06 -17.12 -1.02
C THR A 18 5.02 -17.11 0.13
N PHE A 19 4.84 -18.19 0.89
CA PHE A 19 3.89 -18.18 2.02
C PHE A 19 4.41 -17.42 3.26
N ALA A 20 5.71 -17.16 3.36
CA ALA A 20 6.31 -16.48 4.52
C ALA A 20 6.13 -14.94 4.49
N GLN A 21 5.93 -14.34 3.32
CA GLN A 21 5.74 -12.89 3.19
C GLN A 21 4.28 -12.45 3.40
N ASP A 22 3.32 -13.33 3.08
CA ASP A 22 1.89 -13.01 3.16
C ASP A 22 1.35 -12.87 4.58
N GLY A 23 1.81 -13.70 5.53
CA GLY A 23 1.32 -13.63 6.93
C GLY A 23 1.62 -12.30 7.64
N ASN A 24 2.75 -11.65 7.32
CA ASN A 24 3.08 -10.33 7.86
C ASN A 24 2.27 -9.21 7.17
N ALA A 25 2.05 -9.32 5.85
CA ALA A 25 1.25 -8.37 5.10
C ALA A 25 -0.21 -8.35 5.57
N GLU A 26 -0.79 -9.53 5.77
CA GLU A 26 -2.15 -9.68 6.25
C GLU A 26 -2.35 -9.06 7.63
N GLN A 27 -1.49 -9.42 8.59
CA GLN A 27 -1.56 -8.89 9.94
C GLN A 27 -1.39 -7.36 9.95
N LYS A 28 -0.42 -6.83 9.20
CA LYS A 28 -0.20 -5.37 9.09
C LYS A 28 -1.35 -4.65 8.40
N ALA A 29 -2.04 -5.30 7.47
CA ALA A 29 -3.24 -4.76 6.84
C ALA A 29 -4.40 -4.70 7.84
N LYS A 30 -4.64 -5.78 8.61
CA LYS A 30 -5.64 -5.83 9.68
C LYS A 30 -5.41 -4.78 10.76
N GLU A 31 -4.17 -4.61 11.24
CA GLU A 31 -3.80 -3.56 12.20
C GLU A 31 -4.08 -2.15 11.66
N THR A 32 -3.75 -1.94 10.38
CA THR A 32 -4.00 -0.65 9.73
C THR A 32 -5.51 -0.41 9.59
N LEU A 33 -6.27 -1.44 9.20
CA LEU A 33 -7.72 -1.36 9.09
C LEU A 33 -8.36 -1.06 10.45
N ALA A 34 -7.97 -1.76 11.52
CA ALA A 34 -8.47 -1.53 12.87
C ALA A 34 -8.23 -0.08 13.32
N THR A 35 -7.04 0.47 13.04
CA THR A 35 -6.73 1.87 13.33
C THR A 35 -7.66 2.82 12.56
N LEU A 36 -7.86 2.58 11.26
CA LEU A 36 -8.75 3.43 10.45
C LEU A 36 -10.21 3.29 10.88
N THR A 37 -10.66 2.09 11.22
CA THR A 37 -12.00 1.85 11.76
C THR A 37 -12.23 2.64 13.04
N GLU A 38 -11.28 2.64 13.97
CA GLU A 38 -11.37 3.41 15.21
C GLU A 38 -11.41 4.93 14.93
N LYS A 39 -10.55 5.44 14.03
CA LYS A 39 -10.43 6.88 13.79
C LYS A 39 -11.52 7.47 12.91
N LEU A 40 -12.12 6.67 12.04
CA LEU A 40 -13.09 7.13 11.03
C LEU A 40 -14.48 6.52 11.23
N THR A 41 -14.63 5.64 12.23
CA THR A 41 -15.88 4.93 12.52
C THR A 41 -16.38 4.19 11.28
N LEU A 42 -15.50 3.41 10.64
CA LEU A 42 -15.80 2.72 9.38
C LEU A 42 -16.92 1.68 9.55
N THR A 43 -17.88 1.69 8.64
CA THR A 43 -18.92 0.64 8.57
C THR A 43 -18.34 -0.70 8.12
N GLU A 44 -19.03 -1.81 8.37
CA GLU A 44 -18.60 -3.14 7.93
C GLU A 44 -18.41 -3.22 6.40
N ALA A 45 -19.28 -2.55 5.64
CA ALA A 45 -19.17 -2.46 4.19
C ALA A 45 -17.88 -1.74 3.77
N GLN A 46 -17.56 -0.61 4.41
CA GLN A 46 -16.32 0.12 4.15
C GLN A 46 -15.09 -0.68 4.56
N GLN A 47 -15.14 -1.37 5.69
CA GLN A 47 -14.04 -2.24 6.13
C GLN A 47 -13.77 -3.35 5.11
N THR A 48 -14.82 -3.98 4.59
CA THR A 48 -14.73 -5.01 3.55
C THR A 48 -14.12 -4.48 2.26
N ALA A 49 -14.48 -3.25 1.84
CA ALA A 49 -13.94 -2.62 0.64
C ALA A 49 -12.48 -2.13 0.82
N ILE A 50 -12.14 -1.65 2.02
CA ILE A 50 -10.82 -1.07 2.32
C ILE A 50 -9.76 -2.15 2.59
N TYR A 51 -10.14 -3.28 3.19
CA TYR A 51 -9.22 -4.37 3.52
C TYR A 51 -8.32 -4.83 2.35
N PRO A 52 -8.86 -5.20 1.16
CA PRO A 52 -8.01 -5.66 0.06
C PRO A 52 -7.06 -4.58 -0.47
N ILE A 53 -7.46 -3.30 -0.42
CA ILE A 53 -6.60 -2.16 -0.78
C ILE A 53 -5.39 -2.08 0.15
N LEU A 54 -5.62 -2.24 1.46
CA LEU A 54 -4.55 -2.21 2.45
C LEU A 54 -3.64 -3.44 2.32
N LEU A 55 -4.21 -4.62 2.07
CA LEU A 55 -3.45 -5.85 1.88
C LEU A 55 -2.50 -5.75 0.68
N GLU A 56 -3.03 -5.35 -0.48
CA GLU A 56 -2.25 -5.11 -1.70
C GLU A 56 -1.11 -4.11 -1.43
N ALA A 57 -1.41 -3.02 -0.73
CA ALA A 57 -0.41 -2.02 -0.39
C ALA A 57 0.70 -2.56 0.53
N LYS A 58 0.39 -3.46 1.49
CA LYS A 58 1.41 -4.09 2.34
C LYS A 58 2.28 -5.06 1.55
N GLN A 59 1.67 -5.91 0.71
CA GLN A 59 2.38 -6.85 -0.14
C GLN A 59 3.35 -6.11 -1.08
N ASN A 60 2.85 -5.10 -1.80
CA ASN A 60 3.67 -4.26 -2.68
C ASN A 60 4.79 -3.55 -1.92
N LYS A 61 4.53 -3.11 -0.68
CA LYS A 61 5.56 -2.47 0.14
C LYS A 61 6.65 -3.44 0.60
N PHE A 62 6.30 -4.70 0.90
CA PHE A 62 7.28 -5.73 1.21
C PHE A 62 8.11 -6.11 -0.01
N ALA A 63 7.47 -6.30 -1.17
CA ALA A 63 8.17 -6.54 -2.42
C ALA A 63 9.17 -5.41 -2.75
N LEU A 64 8.73 -4.15 -2.65
CA LEU A 64 9.60 -2.98 -2.85
C LEU A 64 10.80 -2.93 -1.89
N LYS A 65 10.66 -3.45 -0.66
CA LYS A 65 11.75 -3.50 0.32
C LYS A 65 12.71 -4.66 0.08
N ALA A 66 12.20 -5.76 -0.47
CA ALA A 66 12.99 -6.94 -0.79
C ALA A 66 13.77 -6.77 -2.11
N ASP A 67 13.37 -5.83 -2.96
CA ASP A 67 14.05 -5.50 -4.21
C ASP A 67 15.39 -4.79 -3.94
N THR A 68 16.48 -5.55 -4.07
CA THR A 68 17.86 -5.07 -3.88
C THR A 68 18.44 -4.40 -5.12
N ALA A 69 17.73 -4.40 -6.25
CA ALA A 69 18.19 -3.78 -7.49
C ALA A 69 17.84 -2.29 -7.59
N LEU A 70 16.97 -1.78 -6.70
CA LEU A 70 16.54 -0.38 -6.71
C LEU A 70 17.55 0.52 -5.99
N SER A 71 17.79 1.69 -6.57
CA SER A 71 18.45 2.77 -5.84
C SER A 71 17.59 3.23 -4.67
N ALA A 72 18.20 3.87 -3.67
CA ALA A 72 17.45 4.44 -2.55
C ALA A 72 16.43 5.50 -3.00
N GLU A 73 16.75 6.26 -4.04
CA GLU A 73 15.86 7.26 -4.63
C GLU A 73 14.66 6.61 -5.32
N ASP A 74 14.89 5.60 -6.17
CA ASP A 74 13.82 4.85 -6.82
C ASP A 74 12.92 4.15 -5.80
N MET A 75 13.51 3.54 -4.78
CA MET A 75 12.76 2.91 -3.69
C MET A 75 11.87 3.93 -2.97
N ARG A 76 12.38 5.14 -2.73
CA ARG A 76 11.60 6.24 -2.13
C ARG A 76 10.48 6.69 -3.04
N GLN A 77 10.75 6.98 -4.30
CA GLN A 77 9.75 7.44 -5.27
C GLN A 77 8.62 6.42 -5.43
N ARG A 78 8.96 5.14 -5.64
CA ARG A 78 7.95 4.06 -5.75
C ARG A 78 7.16 3.87 -4.46
N SER A 79 7.83 4.02 -3.31
CA SER A 79 7.17 3.95 -2.01
C SER A 79 6.17 5.08 -1.79
N ASP A 80 6.49 6.30 -2.24
CA ASP A 80 5.60 7.45 -2.09
C ASP A 80 4.45 7.39 -3.09
N ALA A 81 4.69 6.93 -4.31
CA ALA A 81 3.64 6.62 -5.29
C ALA A 81 2.65 5.56 -4.75
N LEU A 82 3.16 4.48 -4.16
CA LEU A 82 2.33 3.44 -3.55
C LEU A 82 1.44 3.99 -2.43
N LYS A 83 1.99 4.85 -1.55
CA LYS A 83 1.20 5.50 -0.49
C LYS A 83 0.12 6.40 -1.07
N ALA A 84 0.46 7.23 -2.05
CA ALA A 84 -0.48 8.14 -2.68
C ALA A 84 -1.65 7.38 -3.35
N ASP A 85 -1.33 6.31 -4.07
CA ASP A 85 -2.36 5.46 -4.68
C ASP A 85 -3.25 4.80 -3.62
N THR A 86 -2.65 4.25 -2.56
CA THR A 86 -3.39 3.66 -1.44
C THR A 86 -4.32 4.67 -0.79
N HIS A 87 -3.84 5.88 -0.49
CA HIS A 87 -4.65 6.94 0.10
C HIS A 87 -5.82 7.32 -0.79
N ARG A 88 -5.59 7.47 -2.10
CA ARG A 88 -6.64 7.77 -3.08
C ARG A 88 -7.71 6.67 -3.11
N LYS A 89 -7.29 5.40 -3.19
CA LYS A 89 -8.20 4.24 -3.21
C LYS A 89 -9.02 4.14 -1.92
N VAL A 90 -8.39 4.32 -0.75
CA VAL A 90 -9.09 4.32 0.55
C VAL A 90 -10.06 5.48 0.64
N SER A 91 -9.64 6.70 0.31
CA SER A 91 -10.49 7.90 0.37
C SER A 91 -11.73 7.80 -0.50
N ALA A 92 -11.66 7.07 -1.62
CA ALA A 92 -12.82 6.82 -2.49
C ALA A 92 -13.89 5.92 -1.84
N GLN A 93 -13.57 5.20 -0.76
CA GLN A 93 -14.52 4.35 -0.02
C GLN A 93 -15.14 5.08 1.19
N LEU A 94 -14.75 6.33 1.44
CA LEU A 94 -15.15 7.10 2.62
C LEU A 94 -16.27 8.09 2.28
N THR A 95 -17.10 8.42 3.27
CA THR A 95 -18.01 9.57 3.19
C THR A 95 -17.22 10.89 3.24
N ASP A 96 -17.86 11.99 2.90
CA ASP A 96 -17.18 13.30 2.89
C ASP A 96 -16.72 13.71 4.30
N GLU A 97 -17.50 13.41 5.33
CA GLU A 97 -17.11 13.66 6.73
C GLU A 97 -15.89 12.81 7.13
N GLN A 98 -15.85 11.55 6.71
CA GLN A 98 -14.73 10.66 6.99
C GLN A 98 -13.45 11.05 6.22
N LYS A 99 -13.57 11.64 5.03
CA LYS A 99 -12.41 12.11 4.25
C LYS A 99 -11.65 13.23 4.97
N GLU A 100 -12.36 14.12 5.68
CA GLU A 100 -11.71 15.16 6.47
C GLU A 100 -10.92 14.56 7.64
N ALA A 101 -11.53 13.64 8.38
CA ALA A 101 -10.86 12.92 9.48
C ALA A 101 -9.68 12.10 8.99
N PHE A 102 -9.81 11.45 7.83
CA PHE A 102 -8.73 10.70 7.19
C PHE A 102 -7.55 11.60 6.80
N SER A 103 -7.82 12.76 6.21
CA SER A 103 -6.79 13.74 5.84
C SER A 103 -6.02 14.23 7.06
N LYS A 104 -6.73 14.58 8.16
CA LYS A 104 -6.09 14.95 9.44
C LYS A 104 -5.24 13.83 10.01
N HIS A 105 -5.73 12.58 9.95
CA HIS A 105 -4.97 11.41 10.39
C HIS A 105 -3.69 11.22 9.57
N MET A 106 -3.74 11.41 8.24
CA MET A 106 -2.58 11.29 7.36
C MET A 106 -1.54 12.39 7.60
N GLU A 107 -1.97 13.64 7.76
CA GLU A 107 -1.06 14.75 8.07
C GLU A 107 -0.34 14.52 9.41
N LYS A 108 -1.06 14.07 10.44
CA LYS A 108 -0.44 13.71 11.73
C LYS A 108 0.60 12.59 11.58
N LYS A 109 0.36 11.59 10.73
CA LYS A 109 1.34 10.52 10.49
C LYS A 109 2.57 10.99 9.71
N LYS A 110 2.43 12.04 8.91
CA LYS A 110 3.54 12.65 8.18
C LYS A 110 4.43 13.48 9.10
N THR A 111 3.86 14.21 10.06
CA THR A 111 4.61 15.07 10.99
C THR A 111 5.29 14.31 12.13
N MET A 112 4.82 13.11 12.48
CA MET A 112 5.41 12.25 13.51
C MET A 112 6.59 11.38 13.02
N LYS A 113 7.05 11.59 11.78
CA LYS A 113 8.09 10.79 11.12
C LYS A 113 9.35 11.61 10.89
#